data_AF-A0A9D1VXP6-F1
#
_entry.id   AF-A0A9D1VXP6-F1
#
_cell.length_a   1.000
_cell.length_b   1.000
_cell.length_c   1.000
_cell.angle_alpha   90.00
_cell.angle_beta   90.00
_cell.angle_gamma   90.00
#
_symmetry.space_group_name_H-M   'P 1'
#
loop_
_entity.id
_entity.type
_entity.pdbx_description
1 polymer ?
#
loop_
_entity_poly.entity_id
_entity_poly.type
_entity_poly.pdbx_seq_one_letter_code
_entity_poly.pdbx_strand_id
1 'polypeptide(L)'
;MIRRFTENDRETYIEMAGEFYHSDAVLHPIPDEYFARTVEEALRSDSYAEIFLFECGGETAGYGLTAKTFSQEAGGYVWWIEEIYIREKFRSRGLGREFFRYLEEEKGRDVTRLRLEVEADNTRAVSLYERLGYEVLDYVQMVKDETK
;
A
#
# COMPACT_ATOMS: atom_id res chain seq x y z
N MET A 1 -12.44 4.81 -8.72
CA MET A 1 -12.89 5.31 -7.40
C MET A 1 -12.08 4.61 -6.34
N ILE A 2 -11.49 5.36 -5.42
CA ILE A 2 -10.77 4.83 -4.26
C ILE A 2 -11.66 4.98 -3.03
N ARG A 3 -11.73 3.96 -2.18
CA ARG A 3 -12.49 4.00 -0.92
C ARG A 3 -11.78 3.26 0.19
N ARG A 4 -12.11 3.57 1.44
CA ARG A 4 -11.67 2.80 2.61
C ARG A 4 -12.28 1.40 2.61
N PHE A 5 -11.50 0.44 3.08
CA PHE A 5 -11.92 -0.93 3.38
C PHE A 5 -12.96 -0.96 4.51
N THR A 6 -13.85 -1.95 4.48
CA THR A 6 -14.82 -2.25 5.53
C THR A 6 -14.88 -3.76 5.78
N GLU A 7 -15.54 -4.18 6.87
CA GLU A 7 -15.72 -5.61 7.19
C GLU A 7 -16.30 -6.42 6.02
N ASN A 8 -17.21 -5.84 5.24
CA ASN A 8 -17.83 -6.50 4.07
C ASN A 8 -16.83 -6.83 2.95
N ASP A 9 -15.65 -6.24 2.98
CA ASP A 9 -14.62 -6.42 1.96
C ASP A 9 -13.56 -7.46 2.34
N ARG A 10 -13.66 -8.06 3.54
CA ARG A 10 -12.67 -8.98 4.12
C ARG A 10 -12.23 -10.07 3.13
N GLU A 11 -13.19 -10.80 2.58
CA GLU A 11 -12.90 -11.93 1.68
C GLU A 11 -12.20 -11.47 0.40
N THR A 12 -12.71 -10.39 -0.22
CA THR A 12 -12.14 -9.80 -1.44
C THR A 12 -10.72 -9.28 -1.21
N TYR A 13 -10.45 -8.67 -0.07
CA TYR A 13 -9.09 -8.21 0.28
C TYR A 13 -8.14 -9.40 0.48
N ILE A 14 -8.54 -10.41 1.25
CA ILE A 14 -7.69 -11.59 1.51
C ILE A 14 -7.38 -12.32 0.20
N GLU A 15 -8.36 -12.45 -0.71
CA GLU A 15 -8.13 -13.00 -2.04
C GLU A 15 -7.04 -12.22 -2.80
N MET A 16 -7.18 -10.88 -2.89
CA MET A 16 -6.22 -10.04 -3.61
C MET A 16 -4.84 -9.99 -2.94
N ALA A 17 -4.77 -10.00 -1.61
CA ALA A 17 -3.50 -10.09 -0.89
C ALA A 17 -2.82 -11.43 -1.17
N GLY A 18 -3.59 -12.52 -1.20
CA GLY A 18 -3.12 -13.83 -1.66
C GLY A 18 -2.58 -13.78 -3.10
N GLU A 19 -3.31 -13.17 -4.04
CA GLU A 19 -2.83 -12.97 -5.41
C GLU A 19 -1.50 -12.18 -5.46
N PHE A 20 -1.36 -11.12 -4.67
CA PHE A 20 -0.17 -10.28 -4.61
C PHE A 20 1.05 -11.05 -4.10
N TYR A 21 0.93 -11.76 -2.98
CA TYR A 21 2.04 -12.52 -2.38
C TYR A 21 2.39 -13.82 -3.11
N HIS A 22 1.60 -14.22 -4.11
CA HIS A 22 1.92 -15.30 -5.06
C HIS A 22 2.38 -14.78 -6.44
N SER A 23 2.65 -13.48 -6.56
CA SER A 23 3.13 -12.86 -7.79
C SER A 23 4.63 -12.54 -7.72
N ASP A 24 5.24 -12.24 -8.87
CA ASP A 24 6.66 -11.80 -8.96
C ASP A 24 6.91 -10.41 -8.34
N ALA A 25 5.88 -9.77 -7.75
CA ALA A 25 6.00 -8.45 -7.14
C ALA A 25 6.50 -8.48 -5.68
N VAL A 26 6.65 -9.66 -5.08
CA VAL A 26 7.13 -9.84 -3.71
C VAL A 26 8.41 -10.67 -3.66
N LEU A 27 9.21 -10.47 -2.62
CA LEU A 27 10.45 -11.24 -2.41
C LEU A 27 10.19 -12.69 -2.00
N HIS A 28 9.12 -12.94 -1.25
CA HIS A 28 8.72 -14.26 -0.77
C HIS A 28 7.24 -14.27 -0.38
N PRO A 29 6.56 -15.43 -0.46
CA PRO A 29 5.22 -15.57 0.09
C PRO A 29 5.25 -15.46 1.62
N ILE A 30 4.12 -15.07 2.20
CA ILE A 30 3.92 -15.00 3.65
C ILE A 30 2.76 -15.93 4.07
N PRO A 31 2.67 -16.32 5.36
CA PRO A 31 1.55 -17.12 5.84
C PRO A 31 0.20 -16.41 5.67
N ASP A 32 -0.83 -17.12 5.21
CA ASP A 32 -2.18 -16.56 5.01
C ASP A 32 -2.77 -15.91 6.28
N GLU A 33 -2.36 -16.38 7.46
CA GLU A 33 -2.77 -15.77 8.73
C GLU A 33 -2.34 -14.30 8.88
N TYR A 34 -1.32 -13.85 8.15
CA TYR A 34 -0.88 -12.45 8.18
C TYR A 34 -1.93 -11.55 7.54
N PHE A 35 -2.59 -11.99 6.46
CA PHE A 35 -3.68 -11.24 5.84
C PHE A 35 -4.84 -11.03 6.81
N ALA A 36 -5.20 -12.07 7.57
CA ALA A 36 -6.23 -11.99 8.59
C ALA A 36 -5.85 -11.01 9.71
N ARG A 37 -4.60 -11.05 10.20
CA ARG A 37 -4.12 -10.10 11.21
C ARG A 37 -4.13 -8.65 10.70
N THR A 38 -3.78 -8.42 9.45
CA THR A 38 -3.87 -7.09 8.83
C THR A 38 -5.31 -6.60 8.74
N VAL A 39 -6.27 -7.47 8.40
CA VAL A 39 -7.71 -7.12 8.42
C VAL A 39 -8.15 -6.73 9.83
N GLU A 40 -7.81 -7.54 10.85
CA GLU A 40 -8.19 -7.25 12.23
C GLU A 40 -7.62 -5.90 12.70
N GLU A 41 -6.36 -5.60 12.37
CA GLU A 41 -5.75 -4.33 12.74
C GLU A 41 -6.41 -3.13 12.02
N ALA A 42 -6.68 -3.25 10.72
CA ALA A 42 -7.32 -2.19 9.94
C ALA A 42 -8.77 -1.91 10.38
N LEU A 43 -9.48 -2.92 10.89
CA LEU A 43 -10.84 -2.75 11.45
C LEU A 43 -10.83 -2.21 12.87
N ARG A 44 -9.78 -2.51 13.64
CA ARG A 44 -9.64 -2.07 15.03
C ARG A 44 -9.46 -0.56 15.13
N SER A 45 -8.63 0.04 14.27
CA SER A 45 -8.41 1.49 14.20
C SER A 45 -7.63 1.88 12.94
N ASP A 46 -7.72 3.15 12.55
CA ASP A 46 -6.93 3.74 11.46
C ASP A 46 -5.53 4.23 11.90
N SER A 47 -5.09 3.87 13.11
CA SER A 47 -3.87 4.41 13.72
C SER A 47 -2.58 3.86 13.12
N TYR A 48 -2.55 2.58 12.77
CA TYR A 48 -1.35 1.90 12.28
C TYR A 48 -1.53 1.34 10.88
N ALA A 49 -2.63 0.66 10.60
CA ALA A 49 -2.89 0.10 9.28
C ALA A 49 -4.17 0.70 8.70
N GLU A 50 -4.13 1.04 7.41
CA GLU A 50 -5.34 1.39 6.67
C GLU A 50 -5.28 0.76 5.27
N ILE A 51 -6.38 0.11 4.88
CA ILE A 51 -6.55 -0.55 3.59
C ILE A 51 -7.50 0.31 2.74
N PHE A 52 -7.13 0.52 1.49
CA PHE A 52 -7.92 1.21 0.48
C PHE A 52 -8.22 0.27 -0.67
N LEU A 53 -9.44 0.30 -1.18
CA LEU A 53 -9.88 -0.52 -2.30
C LEU A 53 -10.08 0.34 -3.54
N PHE A 54 -9.67 -0.20 -4.69
CA PHE A 54 -9.74 0.47 -5.97
C PHE A 54 -10.91 -0.11 -6.76
N GLU A 55 -11.93 0.70 -7.03
CA GLU A 55 -13.11 0.29 -7.79
C GLU A 55 -13.00 0.76 -9.25
N CYS A 56 -13.19 -0.18 -10.18
CA CYS A 56 -13.17 0.07 -11.62
C CYS A 56 -14.25 -0.76 -12.33
N GLY A 57 -15.20 -0.09 -13.01
CA GLY A 57 -16.23 -0.79 -13.78
C GLY A 57 -17.23 -1.60 -12.94
N GLY A 58 -17.40 -1.25 -11.66
CA GLY A 58 -18.27 -1.99 -10.73
C GLY A 58 -17.63 -3.21 -10.07
N GLU A 59 -16.32 -3.42 -10.29
CA GLU A 59 -15.54 -4.48 -9.67
C GLU A 59 -14.37 -3.89 -8.86
N THR A 60 -13.99 -4.59 -7.79
CA THR A 60 -12.78 -4.29 -7.03
C THR A 60 -11.54 -4.72 -7.83
N ALA A 61 -10.81 -3.72 -8.28
CA ALA A 61 -9.70 -3.82 -9.21
C ALA A 61 -8.33 -4.02 -8.54
N GLY A 62 -8.23 -3.72 -7.26
CA GLY A 62 -6.98 -3.74 -6.51
C GLY A 62 -7.13 -3.13 -5.13
N TYR A 63 -6.01 -3.01 -4.43
CA TYR A 63 -5.94 -2.40 -3.11
C TYR A 63 -4.61 -1.67 -2.89
N GLY A 64 -4.62 -0.79 -1.90
CA GLY A 64 -3.42 -0.22 -1.30
C GLY A 64 -3.43 -0.45 0.20
N LEU A 65 -2.29 -0.82 0.76
CA LEU A 65 -2.09 -0.98 2.20
C LEU A 65 -1.13 0.10 2.69
N THR A 66 -1.43 0.71 3.83
CA THR A 66 -0.54 1.67 4.49
C THR A 66 -0.15 1.22 5.88
N ALA A 67 1.08 1.55 6.28
CA ALA A 67 1.56 1.53 7.65
C ALA A 67 1.88 2.96 8.12
N LYS A 68 1.21 3.42 9.17
CA LYS A 68 1.33 4.79 9.68
C LYS A 68 2.29 4.83 10.86
N THR A 69 3.22 5.76 10.80
CA THR A 69 4.27 5.94 11.81
C THR A 69 4.47 7.42 12.12
N PHE A 70 5.36 7.72 13.06
CA PHE A 70 5.85 9.08 13.30
C PHE A 70 7.35 9.12 13.07
N SER A 71 7.84 10.12 12.34
CA SER A 71 9.26 10.26 12.04
C SER A 71 9.79 11.60 12.53
N GLN A 72 10.84 11.55 13.34
CA GLN A 72 11.59 12.74 13.73
C GLN A 72 12.29 13.38 12.52
N GLU A 73 12.77 12.58 11.56
CA GLU A 73 13.38 13.08 10.32
C GLU A 73 12.35 13.81 9.45
N ALA A 74 11.09 13.35 9.44
CA ALA A 74 10.01 14.00 8.71
C ALA A 74 9.29 15.10 9.53
N GLY A 75 9.58 15.21 10.84
CA GLY A 75 8.93 16.14 11.76
C GLY A 75 7.41 15.93 11.92
N GLY A 76 6.89 14.73 11.68
CA GLY A 76 5.44 14.48 11.68
C GLY A 76 5.05 13.04 11.39
N TYR A 77 3.76 12.82 11.18
CA TYR A 77 3.27 11.50 10.78
C TYR A 77 3.73 11.15 9.37
N VAL A 78 4.06 9.88 9.17
CA VAL A 78 4.44 9.30 7.89
C VAL A 78 3.44 8.23 7.55
N TRP A 79 2.87 8.32 6.35
CA TRP A 79 2.15 7.19 5.77
C TRP A 79 3.13 6.43 4.89
N TRP A 80 3.50 5.24 5.34
CA TRP A 80 4.21 4.27 4.53
C TRP A 80 3.20 3.56 3.65
N ILE A 81 3.39 3.60 2.33
CA ILE A 81 2.59 2.82 1.39
C ILE A 81 3.30 1.48 1.24
N GLU A 82 2.82 0.50 2.00
CA GLU A 82 3.38 -0.86 2.06
C GLU A 82 3.13 -1.59 0.75
N GLU A 83 1.90 -1.54 0.25
CA GLU A 83 1.49 -2.34 -0.90
C GLU A 83 0.62 -1.53 -1.84
N ILE A 84 0.81 -1.77 -3.14
CA ILE A 84 -0.10 -1.31 -4.21
C ILE A 84 -0.27 -2.47 -5.17
N TYR A 85 -1.43 -3.09 -5.12
CA TYR A 85 -1.78 -4.17 -6.02
C TYR A 85 -2.94 -3.77 -6.92
N ILE A 86 -2.79 -4.01 -8.21
CA ILE A 86 -3.85 -3.86 -9.21
C ILE A 86 -3.86 -5.14 -10.03
N ARG A 87 -5.01 -5.82 -10.06
CA ARG A 87 -5.22 -7.02 -10.87
C ARG A 87 -4.92 -6.72 -12.33
N GLU A 88 -4.31 -7.68 -13.02
CA GLU A 88 -3.75 -7.48 -14.36
C GLU A 88 -4.75 -6.87 -15.35
N LYS A 89 -6.00 -7.34 -15.35
CA LYS A 89 -7.08 -6.87 -16.23
C LYS A 89 -7.42 -5.37 -16.09
N PHE A 90 -7.04 -4.74 -14.97
CA PHE A 90 -7.28 -3.32 -14.68
C PHE A 90 -6.02 -2.44 -14.72
N ARG A 91 -4.85 -3.02 -15.01
CA ARG A 91 -3.60 -2.26 -15.10
C ARG A 91 -3.62 -1.27 -16.28
N SER A 92 -2.76 -0.26 -16.20
CA SER A 92 -2.60 0.78 -17.24
C SER A 92 -3.85 1.65 -17.47
N ARG A 93 -4.79 1.68 -16.52
CA ARG A 93 -5.99 2.54 -16.54
C ARG A 93 -5.89 3.77 -15.62
N GLY A 94 -4.70 4.07 -15.10
CA GLY A 94 -4.46 5.23 -14.23
C GLY A 94 -4.79 5.04 -12.75
N LEU A 95 -5.24 3.85 -12.32
CA LEU A 95 -5.66 3.58 -10.93
C LEU A 95 -4.57 3.87 -9.89
N GLY A 96 -3.32 3.50 -10.15
CA GLY A 96 -2.22 3.81 -9.24
C GLY A 96 -2.03 5.31 -9.03
N ARG A 97 -2.09 6.10 -10.12
CA ARG A 97 -2.02 7.56 -10.04
C ARG A 97 -3.22 8.15 -9.28
N GLU A 98 -4.42 7.60 -9.49
CA GLU A 98 -5.63 7.99 -8.77
C GLU A 98 -5.48 7.72 -7.26
N PHE A 99 -4.89 6.58 -6.89
CA PHE A 99 -4.62 6.23 -5.49
C PHE A 99 -3.67 7.21 -4.80
N PHE A 100 -2.51 7.53 -5.40
CA PHE A 100 -1.59 8.49 -4.78
C PHE A 100 -2.20 9.88 -4.60
N ARG A 101 -2.93 10.37 -5.61
CA ARG A 101 -3.65 11.63 -5.49
C ARG A 101 -4.68 11.58 -4.35
N TYR A 102 -5.42 10.47 -4.24
CA TYR A 102 -6.37 10.26 -3.15
C TYR A 102 -5.68 10.31 -1.78
N LEU A 103 -4.51 9.66 -1.61
CA LEU A 103 -3.75 9.74 -0.36
C LEU A 103 -3.29 11.17 -0.04
N GLU A 104 -2.81 11.92 -1.04
CA GLU A 104 -2.41 13.33 -0.85
C GLU A 104 -3.57 14.21 -0.39
N GLU A 105 -4.77 13.96 -0.89
CA GLU A 105 -6.01 14.65 -0.50
C GLU A 105 -6.47 14.25 0.91
N GLU A 106 -6.36 12.97 1.28
CA GLU A 106 -6.92 12.41 2.53
C GLU A 106 -5.97 12.45 3.73
N LYS A 107 -4.65 12.46 3.54
CA LYS A 107 -3.65 12.30 4.63
C LYS A 107 -3.73 13.36 5.74
N GLY A 108 -4.46 14.45 5.53
CA GLY A 108 -4.56 15.54 6.49
C GLY A 108 -3.27 16.36 6.60
N ARG A 109 -3.29 17.32 7.54
CA ARG A 109 -2.20 18.31 7.68
C ARG A 109 -1.01 17.82 8.51
N ASP A 110 -1.24 16.88 9.42
CA ASP A 110 -0.21 16.39 10.35
C ASP A 110 0.68 15.30 9.72
N VAL A 111 0.29 14.78 8.55
CA VAL A 111 1.12 13.86 7.76
C VAL A 111 2.06 14.67 6.88
N THR A 112 3.34 14.60 7.23
CA THR A 112 4.41 15.39 6.60
C THR A 112 5.16 14.63 5.51
N ARG A 113 4.99 13.30 5.43
CA ARG A 113 5.66 12.46 4.42
C ARG A 113 4.78 11.29 3.99
N LEU A 114 4.74 11.06 2.68
CA LEU A 114 4.37 9.78 2.08
C LEU A 114 5.67 9.05 1.73
N ARG A 115 5.78 7.77 2.08
CA ARG A 115 6.99 6.97 1.86
C ARG A 115 6.63 5.61 1.26
N LEU A 116 7.49 5.07 0.41
CA LEU A 116 7.33 3.75 -0.18
C LEU A 116 8.69 3.14 -0.47
N GLU A 117 8.68 1.85 -0.78
CA GLU A 117 9.80 1.11 -1.35
C GLU A 117 9.49 0.73 -2.79
N VAL A 118 10.53 0.58 -3.58
CA VAL A 118 10.43 0.10 -4.95
C VAL A 118 11.71 -0.62 -5.33
N GLU A 119 11.57 -1.78 -5.95
CA GLU A 119 12.70 -2.46 -6.58
C GLU A 119 13.27 -1.59 -7.71
N ALA A 120 14.59 -1.41 -7.73
CA ALA A 120 15.25 -0.53 -8.71
C ALA A 120 14.94 -0.93 -10.17
N ASP A 121 14.74 -2.22 -10.42
CA ASP A 121 14.43 -2.78 -11.74
C ASP A 121 12.96 -2.56 -12.14
N ASN A 122 12.08 -2.16 -11.21
CA ASN A 122 10.69 -1.80 -11.50
C ASN A 122 10.59 -0.38 -12.08
N THR A 123 11.22 -0.19 -13.24
CA THR A 123 11.33 1.08 -13.96
C THR A 123 9.99 1.78 -14.17
N ARG A 124 8.91 1.02 -14.38
CA ARG A 124 7.55 1.56 -14.54
C ARG A 124 7.03 2.20 -13.26
N ALA A 125 7.25 1.56 -12.10
CA ALA A 125 6.84 2.10 -10.80
C ALA A 125 7.71 3.31 -10.42
N VAL A 126 9.03 3.20 -10.57
CA VAL A 126 9.99 4.31 -10.34
C VAL A 126 9.56 5.54 -11.14
N SER A 127 9.36 5.39 -12.46
CA SER A 127 8.90 6.49 -13.32
C SER A 127 7.55 7.07 -12.91
N LEU A 128 6.64 6.28 -12.33
CA LEU A 128 5.38 6.80 -11.79
C LEU A 128 5.64 7.68 -10.56
N TYR A 129 6.44 7.21 -9.61
CA TYR A 129 6.73 7.91 -8.37
C TYR A 129 7.49 9.22 -8.62
N GLU A 130 8.49 9.21 -9.50
CA GLU A 130 9.23 10.42 -9.90
C GLU A 130 8.29 11.48 -10.51
N ARG A 131 7.36 11.08 -11.38
CA ARG A 131 6.35 11.99 -11.94
C ARG A 131 5.36 12.52 -10.91
N LEU A 132 5.21 11.83 -9.79
CA LEU A 132 4.41 12.27 -8.64
C LEU A 132 5.23 13.10 -7.64
N GLY A 133 6.52 13.35 -7.92
CA GLY A 133 7.39 14.17 -7.07
C GLY A 133 8.02 13.42 -5.90
N TYR A 134 8.02 12.07 -5.93
CA TYR A 134 8.80 11.28 -4.98
C TYR A 134 10.28 11.36 -5.33
N GLU A 135 11.12 11.47 -4.30
CA GLU A 135 12.56 11.50 -4.39
C GLU A 135 13.16 10.24 -3.75
N VAL A 136 14.29 9.79 -4.28
CA VAL A 136 15.01 8.62 -3.74
C VAL A 136 15.70 9.02 -2.43
N LEU A 137 15.56 8.16 -1.42
CA LEU A 137 16.35 8.23 -0.20
C LEU A 137 17.42 7.14 -0.26
N ASP A 138 18.70 7.53 -0.22
CA ASP A 138 19.85 6.61 -0.34
C ASP A 138 20.14 5.87 0.98
N TYR A 139 19.14 5.18 1.52
CA TYR A 139 19.27 4.28 2.67
C TYR A 139 19.13 2.83 2.22
N VAL A 140 19.94 1.94 2.81
CA VAL A 140 19.72 0.51 2.72
C VAL A 140 18.72 0.06 3.79
N GLN A 141 17.93 -0.95 3.46
CA GLN A 141 17.00 -1.55 4.41
C GLN A 141 17.59 -2.82 5.00
N MET A 142 17.42 -2.97 6.31
CA MET A 142 17.91 -4.11 7.06
C MET A 142 16.82 -4.54 8.03
N VAL A 143 16.56 -5.84 8.10
CA VAL A 143 15.55 -6.41 9.01
C VAL A 143 16.23 -7.42 9.94
N LYS A 144 15.69 -7.58 11.15
CA LYS A 144 16.03 -8.67 12.05
C LYS A 144 14.73 -9.20 12.66
N ASP A 145 14.29 -10.36 12.21
CA ASP A 145 13.08 -10.99 12.72
C ASP A 145 13.37 -11.72 14.03
N GLU A 146 12.51 -11.54 15.04
CA GLU A 146 12.60 -12.20 16.35
C GLU A 146 12.02 -13.64 16.31
N THR A 147 12.21 -14.35 15.19
CA THR A 147 11.86 -15.76 14.86
C THR A 147 10.55 -15.96 14.04
N LYS A 148 10.62 -16.82 13.00
CA LYS A 148 9.52 -17.26 12.13
C LYS A 148 8.56 -18.24 12.81
#